data_AF-A0A1X7K2K9-F1
#
_entry.id   AF-A0A1X7K2K9-F1
#
_cell.length_a   1.000
_cell.length_b   1.000
_cell.length_c   1.000
_cell.angle_alpha   90.00
_cell.angle_beta   90.00
_cell.angle_gamma   90.00
#
_symmetry.space_group_name_H-M   'P 1'
#
loop_
_entity.id
_entity.type
_entity.pdbx_description
1 polymer ?
#
loop_
_entity_poly.entity_id
_entity_poly.type
_entity_poly.pdbx_seq_one_letter_code
_entity_poly.pdbx_strand_id
1 'polypeptide(L)'
;MALTNLTNAVTGYRAKAEELQNRLTSQTRAIENDGNLTDSGKREQIANQKESIKSSLAALKAQEMQYVRDTKDRLTRELFGSTTSDPSHVIAFRDAQDRADRLADPEEAIALLNRAEVSGDKSLSSAVLLKAVTSGWRSVTRAYSAEYPDTAEKLSDLQQVEEFEGPSMQRAVIYGVI
;
A
#
# COMPACT_ATOMS: atom_id res chain seq x y z
N MET A 1 2.24 16.19 2.30
CA MET A 1 3.43 15.97 1.45
C MET A 1 3.73 14.50 1.17
N ALA A 2 3.56 13.59 2.14
CA ALA A 2 3.79 12.14 1.94
C ALA A 2 2.94 11.54 0.81
N LEU A 3 1.64 11.86 0.77
CA LEU A 3 0.74 11.43 -0.31
C LEU A 3 1.17 11.94 -1.68
N THR A 4 1.55 13.21 -1.79
CA THR A 4 2.01 13.79 -3.05
C THR A 4 3.19 13.01 -3.63
N ASN A 5 4.16 12.65 -2.78
CA ASN A 5 5.31 11.85 -3.18
C ASN A 5 4.89 10.43 -3.62
N LEU A 6 3.96 9.81 -2.88
CA LEU A 6 3.39 8.51 -3.25
C LEU A 6 2.69 8.54 -4.60
N THR A 7 1.78 9.49 -4.80
CA THR A 7 1.06 9.66 -6.07
C THR A 7 2.02 9.86 -7.23
N ASN A 8 3.06 10.68 -7.05
CA ASN A 8 4.07 10.93 -8.08
C ASN A 8 4.88 9.66 -8.39
N ALA A 9 5.30 8.91 -7.37
CA ALA A 9 6.03 7.66 -7.55
C ALA A 9 5.19 6.61 -8.28
N VAL A 10 3.95 6.39 -7.84
CA VAL A 10 2.99 5.47 -8.46
C VAL A 10 2.74 5.84 -9.93
N THR A 11 2.51 7.13 -10.20
CA THR A 11 2.33 7.64 -11.57
C THR A 11 3.57 7.37 -12.41
N GLY A 12 4.77 7.57 -11.85
CA GLY A 12 6.03 7.30 -12.53
C GLY A 12 6.25 5.83 -12.87
N TYR A 13 5.92 4.91 -11.96
CA TYR A 13 5.99 3.47 -12.24
C TYR A 13 5.03 3.04 -13.35
N ARG A 14 3.83 3.62 -13.35
CA ARG A 14 2.80 3.35 -14.35
C ARG A 14 3.16 3.90 -15.73
N ALA A 15 3.69 5.12 -15.79
CA ALA A 15 4.19 5.70 -17.03
C ALA A 15 5.31 4.84 -17.67
N LYS A 16 6.24 4.32 -16.86
CA LYS A 16 7.28 3.39 -17.33
C LYS A 16 6.71 2.08 -17.87
N ALA A 17 5.66 1.55 -17.24
CA ALA A 17 4.99 0.35 -17.70
C ALA A 17 4.25 0.58 -19.03
N GLU A 18 3.58 1.71 -19.18
CA GLU A 18 2.96 2.13 -20.46
C GLU A 18 4.00 2.28 -21.57
N GLU A 19 5.17 2.86 -21.28
CA GLU A 19 6.29 2.95 -22.23
C GLU A 19 6.76 1.57 -22.69
N LEU A 20 6.88 0.60 -21.78
CA LEU A 20 7.24 -0.79 -22.12
C LEU A 20 6.18 -1.47 -23.00
N GLN A 21 4.89 -1.26 -22.73
CA GLN A 21 3.80 -1.79 -23.56
C GLN A 21 3.80 -1.17 -24.96
N ASN A 22 4.00 0.15 -25.05
CA ASN A 22 4.12 0.85 -26.33
C ASN A 22 5.32 0.36 -27.12
N ARG A 23 6.45 0.15 -26.45
CA ARG A 23 7.65 -0.44 -27.05
C ARG A 23 7.36 -1.83 -27.59
N LEU A 24 6.76 -2.73 -26.80
CA LEU A 24 6.39 -4.07 -27.26
C LEU A 24 5.50 -4.02 -28.51
N THR A 25 4.51 -3.14 -28.53
CA THR A 25 3.61 -2.96 -29.69
C THR A 25 4.38 -2.51 -30.93
N SER A 26 5.27 -1.53 -30.78
CA SER A 26 6.09 -1.03 -31.90
C SER A 26 7.06 -2.09 -32.43
N GLN A 27 7.71 -2.85 -31.55
CA GLN A 27 8.67 -3.89 -31.92
C GLN A 27 7.98 -5.09 -32.56
N THR A 28 6.80 -5.47 -32.05
CA THR A 28 5.97 -6.53 -32.64
C THR A 28 5.62 -6.18 -34.08
N ARG A 29 5.14 -4.96 -34.34
CA ARG A 29 4.84 -4.49 -35.71
C ARG A 29 6.09 -4.47 -36.59
N ALA A 30 7.25 -4.10 -36.06
CA ALA A 30 8.49 -4.13 -36.82
C ALA A 30 8.87 -5.56 -37.25
N ILE A 31 8.74 -6.54 -36.34
CA ILE A 31 8.98 -7.95 -36.64
C ILE A 31 7.97 -8.49 -37.66
N GLU A 32 6.69 -8.16 -37.50
CA GLU A 32 5.62 -8.58 -38.42
C GLU A 32 5.90 -8.11 -39.86
N ASN A 33 6.45 -6.90 -40.00
CA ASN A 33 6.79 -6.30 -41.30
C ASN A 33 8.19 -6.68 -41.82
N ASP A 34 8.98 -7.44 -41.07
CA ASP A 34 10.29 -7.88 -41.54
C ASP A 34 10.15 -8.96 -42.62
N GLY A 35 10.59 -8.63 -43.84
CA GLY A 35 10.56 -9.53 -44.99
C GLY A 35 11.62 -10.62 -44.96
N ASN A 36 12.62 -10.52 -44.08
CA ASN A 36 13.71 -11.49 -43.95
C ASN A 36 13.38 -12.63 -42.98
N LEU A 37 12.27 -12.53 -42.23
CA LEU A 37 11.85 -13.53 -41.26
C LEU A 37 10.75 -14.43 -41.83
N THR A 38 10.88 -15.74 -41.58
CA THR A 38 9.78 -16.69 -41.78
C THR A 38 8.70 -16.49 -40.72
N ASP A 39 7.49 -16.99 -40.97
CA ASP A 39 6.39 -16.93 -40.00
C ASP A 39 6.76 -17.56 -38.64
N SER A 40 7.53 -18.66 -38.66
CA SER A 40 8.05 -19.29 -37.44
C SER A 40 9.05 -18.38 -36.71
N GLY A 41 9.98 -17.75 -37.43
CA GLY A 41 10.95 -16.82 -36.85
C GLY A 41 10.30 -15.58 -36.25
N LYS A 42 9.26 -15.03 -36.92
CA LYS A 42 8.47 -13.91 -36.38
C LYS A 42 7.81 -14.28 -35.05
N ARG A 43 7.14 -15.43 -35.00
CA ARG A 43 6.48 -15.92 -33.77
C ARG A 43 7.47 -16.09 -32.63
N GLU A 44 8.63 -16.69 -32.89
CA GLU A 44 9.67 -16.90 -31.89
C GLU A 44 10.24 -15.57 -31.37
N GLN A 45 10.55 -14.63 -32.26
CA GLN A 45 11.07 -13.32 -31.84
C GLN A 45 10.05 -12.51 -31.04
N ILE A 46 8.78 -12.51 -31.46
CA ILE A 46 7.70 -11.85 -30.71
C ILE A 46 7.54 -12.50 -29.35
N ALA A 47 7.56 -13.84 -29.25
CA ALA A 47 7.47 -14.55 -27.98
C ALA A 47 8.61 -14.16 -27.02
N ASN A 48 9.85 -14.11 -27.52
CA ASN A 48 11.02 -13.72 -26.73
C ASN A 48 10.91 -12.26 -26.23
N GLN A 49 10.43 -11.34 -27.07
CA GLN A 49 10.19 -9.96 -26.66
C GLN A 49 9.07 -9.85 -25.62
N LYS A 50 7.95 -10.57 -25.82
CA LYS A 50 6.85 -10.60 -24.86
C LYS A 50 7.33 -11.08 -23.49
N GLU A 51 8.14 -12.14 -23.43
CA GLU A 51 8.64 -12.66 -22.15
C GLU A 51 9.60 -11.68 -21.46
N SER A 52 10.48 -11.01 -22.21
CA SER A 52 11.37 -9.97 -21.66
C SER A 52 10.59 -8.78 -21.08
N ILE A 53 9.58 -8.30 -21.80
CA ILE A 53 8.73 -7.18 -21.36
C ILE A 53 7.86 -7.60 -20.17
N LYS A 54 7.32 -8.82 -20.17
CA LYS A 54 6.56 -9.38 -19.06
C LYS A 54 7.37 -9.39 -17.76
N SER A 55 8.63 -9.85 -17.82
CA SER A 55 9.54 -9.82 -16.67
C SER A 55 9.77 -8.39 -16.17
N SER A 56 9.98 -7.45 -17.09
CA SER A 56 10.17 -6.03 -16.76
C SER A 56 8.94 -5.39 -16.12
N LEU A 57 7.73 -5.70 -16.61
CA LEU A 57 6.47 -5.24 -16.04
C LEU A 57 6.24 -5.84 -14.65
N ALA A 58 6.55 -7.13 -14.45
CA ALA A 58 6.47 -7.76 -13.14
C ALA A 58 7.42 -7.10 -12.13
N ALA A 59 8.64 -6.76 -12.54
CA ALA A 59 9.59 -6.05 -11.71
C ALA A 59 9.10 -4.64 -11.34
N LEU A 60 8.57 -3.87 -12.30
CA LEU A 60 7.99 -2.54 -12.01
C LEU A 60 6.79 -2.63 -11.05
N LYS A 61 5.92 -3.63 -11.23
CA LYS A 61 4.79 -3.87 -10.31
C LYS A 61 5.29 -4.17 -8.89
N ALA A 62 6.32 -5.00 -8.75
CA ALA A 62 6.91 -5.31 -7.46
C ALA A 62 7.53 -4.06 -6.80
N GLN A 63 8.18 -3.20 -7.59
CA GLN A 63 8.72 -1.93 -7.11
C GLN A 63 7.64 -0.95 -6.66
N GLU A 64 6.54 -0.78 -7.43
CA GLU A 64 5.38 0.03 -7.01
C GLU A 64 4.83 -0.49 -5.68
N MET A 65 4.59 -1.80 -5.58
CA MET A 65 4.04 -2.42 -4.36
C MET A 65 4.99 -2.32 -3.16
N GLN A 66 6.31 -2.39 -3.38
CA GLN A 66 7.28 -2.18 -2.31
C GLN A 66 7.24 -0.71 -1.84
N TYR A 67 7.22 0.25 -2.75
CA TYR A 67 7.16 1.67 -2.42
C TYR A 67 5.89 2.04 -1.63
N VAL A 68 4.73 1.49 -2.03
CA VAL A 68 3.46 1.65 -1.32
C VAL A 68 3.58 1.10 0.11
N ARG A 69 4.11 -0.12 0.28
CA ARG A 69 4.30 -0.75 1.60
C ARG A 69 5.29 0.03 2.47
N ASP A 70 6.42 0.46 1.93
CA ASP A 70 7.41 1.28 2.66
C ASP A 70 6.81 2.61 3.12
N THR A 71 5.95 3.20 2.29
CA THR A 71 5.22 4.43 2.63
C THR A 71 4.23 4.17 3.77
N LYS A 72 3.47 3.06 3.71
CA LYS A 72 2.55 2.63 4.77
C LYS A 72 3.29 2.39 6.09
N ASP A 73 4.41 1.67 6.06
CA ASP A 73 5.23 1.38 7.24
C ASP A 73 5.83 2.65 7.84
N ARG A 74 6.25 3.60 7.00
CA ARG A 74 6.74 4.90 7.46
C ARG A 74 5.62 5.71 8.14
N LEU A 75 4.46 5.86 7.51
CA LEU A 75 3.32 6.58 8.09
C LEU A 75 2.82 5.92 9.39
N THR A 76 2.78 4.60 9.42
CA THR A 76 2.43 3.81 10.63
C THR A 76 3.44 4.09 11.75
N ARG A 77 4.74 4.10 11.47
CA ARG A 77 5.76 4.48 12.46
C ARG A 77 5.67 5.94 12.90
N GLU A 78 5.32 6.86 12.00
CA GLU A 78 5.13 8.28 12.33
C GLU A 78 3.87 8.53 13.18
N LEU A 79 2.89 7.62 13.11
CA LEU A 79 1.63 7.72 13.85
C LEU A 79 1.68 6.99 15.19
N PHE A 80 2.28 5.80 15.24
CA PHE A 80 2.27 4.90 16.40
C PHE A 80 3.64 4.65 17.01
N GLY A 81 4.71 5.10 16.37
CA GLY A 81 6.07 4.94 16.90
C GLY A 81 6.26 5.76 18.17
N SER A 82 6.68 5.08 19.24
CA SER A 82 7.06 5.73 20.49
C SER A 82 8.30 6.60 20.29
N THR A 83 8.16 7.92 20.38
CA THR A 83 9.30 8.85 20.50
C THR A 83 9.80 8.98 21.94
N THR A 84 9.11 8.35 22.90
CA THR A 84 9.49 8.43 24.32
C THR A 84 10.63 7.47 24.64
N SER A 85 11.64 7.99 25.35
CA SER A 85 12.73 7.23 25.94
C SER A 85 12.35 6.58 27.27
N ASP A 86 11.11 6.75 27.74
CA ASP A 86 10.63 6.20 29.01
C ASP A 86 10.29 4.70 28.87
N PRO A 87 11.03 3.81 29.55
CA PRO A 87 10.77 2.37 29.51
C PRO A 87 9.37 1.97 30.00
N SER A 88 8.78 2.73 30.93
CA SER A 88 7.46 2.43 31.49
C SER A 88 6.36 2.57 30.45
N HIS A 89 6.44 3.62 29.62
CA HIS A 89 5.54 3.83 28.50
C HIS A 89 5.68 2.74 27.43
N VAL A 90 6.89 2.28 27.15
CA VAL A 90 7.13 1.19 26.20
C VAL A 90 6.48 -0.12 26.68
N ILE A 91 6.59 -0.43 27.96
CA ILE A 91 5.96 -1.63 28.55
C ILE A 91 4.43 -1.52 28.51
N ALA A 92 3.88 -0.37 28.93
CA ALA A 92 2.44 -0.13 28.90
C ALA A 92 1.87 -0.23 27.47
N PHE A 93 2.59 0.28 26.47
CA PHE A 93 2.18 0.18 25.08
C PHE A 93 2.22 -1.27 24.57
N ARG A 94 3.22 -2.07 24.97
CA ARG A 94 3.26 -3.50 24.61
C ARG A 94 2.10 -4.30 25.20
N ASP A 95 1.78 -4.09 26.48
CA ASP A 95 0.62 -4.74 27.10
C ASP A 95 -0.69 -4.31 26.40
N ALA A 96 -0.80 -3.03 26.07
CA ALA A 96 -1.92 -2.51 25.30
C ALA A 96 -2.03 -3.16 23.90
N GLN A 97 -0.91 -3.38 23.21
CA GLN A 97 -0.88 -4.11 21.93
C GLN A 97 -1.35 -5.55 22.08
N ASP A 98 -0.81 -6.30 23.05
CA ASP A 98 -1.22 -7.68 23.33
C ASP A 98 -2.72 -7.79 23.63
N ARG A 99 -3.31 -6.76 24.26
CA ARG A 99 -4.74 -6.67 24.51
C ARG A 99 -5.54 -6.34 23.26
N ALA A 100 -5.09 -5.37 22.46
CA ALA A 100 -5.76 -4.98 21.22
C ALA A 100 -5.71 -6.09 20.16
N ASP A 101 -4.65 -6.90 20.13
CA ASP A 101 -4.49 -7.98 19.16
C ASP A 101 -5.54 -9.08 19.30
N ARG A 102 -6.09 -9.25 20.51
CA ARG A 102 -7.16 -10.22 20.80
C ARG A 102 -8.53 -9.79 20.29
N LEU A 103 -8.71 -8.53 19.89
CA LEU A 103 -9.97 -8.05 19.33
C LEU A 103 -10.26 -8.78 18.02
N ALA A 104 -11.49 -9.30 17.90
CA ALA A 104 -11.92 -10.06 16.73
C ALA A 104 -12.71 -9.21 15.73
N ASP A 105 -13.38 -8.16 16.22
CA ASP A 105 -14.31 -7.37 15.43
C ASP A 105 -14.27 -5.87 15.80
N PRO A 106 -14.80 -4.99 14.92
CA PRO A 106 -14.80 -3.55 15.16
C PRO A 106 -15.68 -3.09 16.32
N GLU A 107 -16.69 -3.86 16.74
CA GLU A 107 -17.60 -3.47 17.82
C GLU A 107 -16.91 -3.61 19.18
N GLU A 108 -16.20 -4.73 19.38
CA GLU A 108 -15.31 -4.95 20.52
C GLU A 108 -14.24 -3.86 20.61
N ALA A 109 -13.67 -3.49 19.47
CA ALA A 109 -12.65 -2.45 19.38
C ALA A 109 -13.19 -1.07 19.79
N ILE A 110 -14.39 -0.69 19.34
CA ILE A 110 -15.04 0.56 19.76
C ILE A 110 -15.31 0.54 21.27
N ALA A 111 -15.80 -0.57 21.81
CA ALA A 111 -16.06 -0.69 23.24
C ALA A 111 -14.77 -0.54 24.07
N LEU A 112 -13.67 -1.15 23.63
CA LEU A 112 -12.36 -1.03 24.29
C LEU A 112 -11.78 0.38 24.15
N LEU A 113 -11.91 1.00 22.96
CA LEU A 113 -11.52 2.38 22.72
C LEU A 113 -12.24 3.33 23.68
N ASN A 114 -13.56 3.26 23.77
CA ASN A 114 -14.35 4.11 24.68
C ASN A 114 -13.92 3.95 26.14
N ARG A 115 -13.59 2.73 26.58
CA ARG A 115 -13.07 2.50 27.93
C ARG A 115 -11.70 3.16 28.14
N ALA A 116 -10.81 3.03 27.16
CA ALA A 116 -9.48 3.65 27.20
C ALA A 116 -9.59 5.18 27.29
N GLU A 117 -10.50 5.79 26.51
CA GLU A 117 -10.76 7.23 26.55
C GLU A 117 -11.27 7.68 27.93
N VAL A 118 -12.25 6.97 28.50
CA VAL A 118 -12.80 7.28 29.83
C VAL A 118 -11.72 7.18 30.92
N SER A 119 -10.78 6.24 30.81
CA SER A 119 -9.67 6.10 31.77
C SER A 119 -8.45 6.97 31.46
N GLY A 120 -8.44 7.69 30.33
CA GLY A 120 -7.27 8.43 29.86
C GLY A 120 -6.08 7.55 29.46
N ASP A 121 -6.31 6.28 29.13
CA ASP A 121 -5.28 5.32 28.75
C ASP A 121 -4.89 5.48 27.27
N LYS A 122 -3.97 6.42 27.03
CA LYS A 122 -3.47 6.74 25.69
C LYS A 122 -2.72 5.58 25.02
N SER A 123 -2.09 4.72 25.81
CA SER A 123 -1.37 3.55 25.29
C SER A 123 -2.37 2.55 24.71
N LEU A 124 -3.46 2.30 25.44
CA LEU A 124 -4.54 1.42 24.99
C LEU A 124 -5.31 1.99 23.80
N SER A 125 -5.66 3.28 23.81
CA SER A 125 -6.37 3.88 22.67
C SER A 125 -5.52 3.85 21.38
N SER A 126 -4.21 4.11 21.50
CA SER A 126 -3.27 4.01 20.38
C SER A 126 -3.11 2.58 19.86
N ALA A 127 -3.06 1.58 20.74
CA ALA A 127 -2.99 0.18 20.35
C ALA A 127 -4.27 -0.31 19.66
N VAL A 128 -5.44 0.10 20.14
CA VAL A 128 -6.73 -0.19 19.49
C VAL A 128 -6.80 0.46 18.11
N LEU A 129 -6.34 1.70 17.97
CA LEU A 129 -6.26 2.37 16.67
C LEU A 129 -5.34 1.62 15.70
N LEU A 130 -4.16 1.19 16.15
CA LEU A 130 -3.23 0.40 15.33
C LEU A 130 -3.88 -0.93 14.87
N LYS A 131 -4.54 -1.65 15.76
CA LYS A 131 -5.31 -2.85 15.42
C LYS A 131 -6.38 -2.54 14.37
N ALA A 132 -7.11 -1.45 14.55
CA ALA A 132 -8.15 -1.04 13.63
C ALA A 132 -7.62 -0.72 12.23
N VAL A 133 -6.50 0.00 12.13
CA VAL A 133 -5.82 0.28 10.86
C VAL A 133 -5.41 -1.03 10.19
N THR A 134 -4.65 -1.88 10.89
CA THR A 134 -4.15 -3.15 10.33
C THR A 134 -5.27 -4.12 9.93
N SER A 135 -6.44 -4.03 10.56
CA SER A 135 -7.61 -4.87 10.30
C SER A 135 -8.63 -4.24 9.35
N GLY A 136 -8.40 -3.01 8.86
CA GLY A 136 -9.32 -2.30 7.98
C GLY A 136 -10.64 -1.86 8.64
N TRP A 137 -10.67 -1.71 9.97
CA TRP A 137 -11.86 -1.33 10.73
C TRP A 137 -12.13 0.19 10.64
N ARG A 138 -12.76 0.60 9.53
CA ARG A 138 -13.04 2.02 9.22
C ARG A 138 -13.95 2.72 10.23
N SER A 139 -14.82 1.98 10.93
CA SER A 139 -15.67 2.53 11.98
C SER A 139 -14.88 2.98 13.21
N VAL A 140 -13.89 2.17 13.65
CA VAL A 140 -13.04 2.45 14.81
C VAL A 140 -12.10 3.64 14.52
N THR A 141 -11.46 3.65 13.35
CA THR A 141 -10.58 4.77 12.94
C THR A 141 -11.34 6.10 12.86
N ARG A 142 -12.60 6.08 12.41
CA ARG A 142 -13.48 7.25 12.40
C ARG A 142 -13.85 7.71 13.81
N ALA A 143 -14.19 6.77 14.70
CA ALA A 143 -14.49 7.07 16.10
C ALA A 143 -13.29 7.74 16.79
N TYR A 144 -12.08 7.21 16.59
CA TYR A 144 -10.86 7.81 17.10
C TYR A 144 -10.60 9.21 16.54
N SER A 145 -10.72 9.38 15.22
CA SER A 145 -10.42 10.67 14.55
C SER A 145 -11.37 11.79 14.97
N ALA A 146 -12.59 11.47 15.41
CA ALA A 146 -13.55 12.45 15.92
C ALA A 146 -13.05 13.13 17.20
N GLU A 147 -12.33 12.39 18.05
CA GLU A 147 -11.78 12.90 19.32
C GLU A 147 -10.36 13.45 19.19
N TYR A 148 -9.62 13.04 18.15
CA TYR A 148 -8.24 13.46 17.91
C TYR A 148 -8.05 14.07 16.51
N PRO A 149 -8.53 15.31 16.27
CA PRO A 149 -8.45 15.97 14.95
C PRO A 149 -7.02 16.06 14.40
N ASP A 150 -6.03 16.27 15.27
CA ASP A 150 -4.61 16.36 14.88
C ASP A 150 -4.06 15.06 14.28
N THR A 151 -4.69 13.92 14.58
CA THR A 151 -4.34 12.60 14.02
C THR A 151 -5.15 12.25 12.77
N ALA A 152 -6.25 12.96 12.52
CA ALA A 152 -7.17 12.68 11.42
C ALA A 152 -6.51 12.83 10.05
N GLU A 153 -5.64 13.83 9.86
CA GLU A 153 -4.88 14.00 8.60
C GLU A 153 -3.95 12.81 8.35
N LYS A 154 -3.17 12.40 9.36
CA LYS A 154 -2.25 11.25 9.24
C LYS A 154 -2.99 9.93 9.01
N LEU A 155 -4.15 9.75 9.66
CA LEU A 155 -5.01 8.59 9.43
C LEU A 155 -5.62 8.61 8.03
N SER A 156 -6.00 9.78 7.52
CA SER A 156 -6.46 9.93 6.13
C SER A 156 -5.35 9.58 5.14
N ASP A 157 -4.13 10.06 5.36
CA ASP A 157 -2.96 9.70 4.56
C ASP A 157 -2.76 8.18 4.54
N LEU A 158 -2.80 7.53 5.70
CA LEU A 158 -2.63 6.08 5.81
C LEU A 158 -3.72 5.31 5.08
N GLN A 159 -4.99 5.71 5.22
CA GLN A 159 -6.11 5.12 4.49
C GLN A 159 -5.96 5.26 2.97
N GLN A 160 -5.51 6.41 2.49
CA GLN A 160 -5.26 6.61 1.06
C GLN A 160 -4.13 5.71 0.55
N VAL A 161 -3.08 5.46 1.34
CA VAL A 161 -2.02 4.49 0.97
C VAL A 161 -2.58 3.07 0.83
N GLU A 162 -3.51 2.66 1.69
CA GLU A 162 -4.16 1.34 1.59
C GLU A 162 -4.97 1.18 0.30
N GLU A 163 -5.56 2.26 -0.21
CA GLU A 163 -6.25 2.25 -1.50
C GLU A 163 -5.28 1.99 -2.67
N PHE A 164 -4.02 2.43 -2.57
CA PHE A 164 -2.98 2.09 -3.54
C PHE A 164 -2.50 0.63 -3.41
N GLU A 165 -2.47 0.09 -2.20
CA GLU A 165 -2.09 -1.30 -1.93
C GLU A 165 -3.14 -2.29 -2.46
N GLY A 166 -4.42 -1.95 -2.27
CA GLY A 166 -5.56 -2.75 -2.69
C GLY A 166 -5.60 -3.05 -4.19
N PRO A 167 -6.36 -4.08 -4.63
CA PRO A 167 -6.54 -4.40 -6.04
C PRO A 167 -7.11 -3.20 -6.81
N SER A 168 -6.51 -2.86 -7.96
CA SER A 168 -7.07 -1.86 -8.86
C SER A 168 -7.07 -2.36 -10.30
N MET A 169 -8.17 -2.09 -11.01
CA MET A 169 -8.28 -2.42 -12.43
C MET A 169 -7.21 -1.73 -13.25
N GLN A 170 -6.88 -0.47 -12.93
CA GLN A 170 -5.84 0.27 -13.62
C GLN A 170 -4.48 -0.43 -13.52
N ARG A 171 -4.08 -0.91 -12.33
CA ARG A 171 -2.85 -1.68 -12.16
C ARG A 171 -2.90 -3.00 -12.92
N ALA A 172 -4.04 -3.69 -12.92
CA ALA A 172 -4.20 -4.94 -13.67
C ALA A 172 -4.02 -4.73 -15.17
N VAL A 173 -4.52 -3.63 -15.73
CA VAL A 173 -4.38 -3.27 -17.15
C VAL A 173 -2.93 -2.88 -17.48
N ILE A 174 -2.32 -1.98 -16.70
CA ILE A 174 -0.98 -1.44 -16.98
C ILE A 174 0.13 -2.50 -16.87
N TYR A 175 0.00 -3.43 -15.92
CA TYR A 175 0.98 -4.51 -15.75
C TYR A 175 0.55 -5.83 -16.40
N GLY A 176 -0.64 -5.86 -17.02
CA GLY A 176 -1.08 -6.97 -17.84
C GLY A 176 -0.29 -7.01 -19.15
N VAL A 177 0.10 -8.21 -19.58
CA VAL A 177 0.66 -8.40 -20.93
C VAL A 177 -0.48 -8.81 -21.85
N ILE A 178 -0.65 -8.09 -22.94
CA ILE A 178 -1.62 -8.36 -24.02
C ILE A 178 -1.06 -9.40 -24.99
#